data_AF-A0A355B3R9-F1
#
_entry.id   AF-A0A355B3R9-F1
#
_cell.length_a   1.000
_cell.length_b   1.000
_cell.length_c   1.000
_cell.angle_alpha   90.00
_cell.angle_beta   90.00
_cell.angle_gamma   90.00
#
_symmetry.space_group_name_H-M   'P 1'
#
loop_
_entity.id
_entity.type
_entity.pdbx_description
1 polymer ?
#
loop_
_entity_poly.entity_id
_entity_poly.type
_entity_poly.pdbx_seq_one_letter_code
_entity_poly.pdbx_strand_id
1 'polypeptide(L)'
;MTAIIFTIILVVWSIMVDAPLEEPANPSVTPNPSKAPWYFLGLQEMLVYFDPWMAGVVLPTLIIVGLMAIPYIDVNPKGNGYYTFKDRRFAILTFLFGFLVLWVWLVIQGTFMRGPGWNFFMPWEKWDPHKIVALTNVDLPYLFGFRGYWAQAAFGIFCIVAWYATIPIWYVWRRSTLVNVGFARYALKSFLFMTMMGLVAKMLLRIGFNIKYILVLPWLNI
;
A
#
# COMPACT_ATOMS: atom_id res chain seq x y z
N MET A 1 -20.62 27.00 -15.26
CA MET A 1 -21.64 26.76 -14.19
C MET A 1 -21.11 25.81 -13.11
N THR A 2 -20.61 24.62 -13.44
CA THR A 2 -20.12 23.64 -12.44
C THR A 2 -19.07 24.21 -11.48
N ALA A 3 -18.05 24.91 -11.99
CA ALA A 3 -17.01 25.51 -11.15
C ALA A 3 -17.58 26.52 -10.13
N ILE A 4 -18.53 27.36 -10.55
CA ILE A 4 -19.17 28.37 -9.68
C ILE A 4 -19.93 27.68 -8.54
N ILE A 5 -20.64 26.59 -8.82
CA ILE A 5 -21.36 25.82 -7.81
C ILE A 5 -20.39 25.24 -6.78
N PHE A 6 -19.27 24.64 -7.21
CA PHE A 6 -18.25 24.13 -6.29
C PHE A 6 -17.63 25.25 -5.46
N THR A 7 -17.32 26.41 -6.05
CA THR A 7 -16.79 27.55 -5.31
C THR A 7 -17.77 28.00 -4.23
N ILE A 8 -19.07 28.12 -4.55
CA ILE A 8 -20.10 28.49 -3.56
C ILE A 8 -20.15 27.46 -2.43
N ILE A 9 -20.17 26.16 -2.75
CA ILE A 9 -20.19 25.08 -1.74
C ILE A 9 -18.96 25.16 -0.83
N LEU A 10 -17.76 25.32 -1.39
CA LEU A 10 -16.53 25.41 -0.61
C LEU A 10 -16.49 26.67 0.27
N VAL A 11 -16.98 27.81 -0.23
CA VAL A 11 -17.08 29.06 0.56
C VAL A 11 -18.05 28.89 1.71
N VAL A 12 -19.24 28.35 1.46
CA VAL A 12 -20.23 28.08 2.52
C VAL A 12 -19.64 27.12 3.56
N TRP A 13 -19.01 26.04 3.13
CA TRP A 13 -18.36 25.08 4.02
C TRP A 13 -17.27 25.75 4.88
N SER A 14 -16.42 26.57 4.28
CA SER A 14 -15.33 27.29 4.97
C SER A 14 -15.83 28.30 6.00
N ILE A 15 -17.04 28.83 5.84
CA ILE A 15 -17.65 29.74 6.82
C ILE A 15 -18.31 28.95 7.96
N MET A 16 -18.82 27.74 7.67
CA MET A 16 -19.57 26.93 8.64
C MET A 16 -18.68 26.03 9.50
N VAL A 17 -17.49 25.67 9.03
CA VAL A 17 -16.61 24.71 9.71
C VAL A 17 -15.22 25.32 9.91
N ASP A 18 -14.86 25.55 11.16
CA ASP A 18 -13.51 26.00 11.51
C ASP A 18 -12.45 24.95 11.17
N ALA A 19 -11.28 25.43 10.77
CA ALA A 19 -10.14 24.55 10.52
C ALA A 19 -9.67 23.93 11.85
N PRO A 20 -9.47 22.60 11.92
CA PRO A 20 -8.97 21.92 13.11
C PRO A 20 -7.45 22.15 13.24
N LEU A 21 -7.04 23.38 13.53
CA LEU A 21 -5.66 23.76 13.77
C LEU A 21 -5.31 23.58 15.24
N GLU A 22 -4.15 22.97 15.51
CA GLU A 22 -3.61 22.86 16.86
C GLU A 22 -2.96 24.18 17.33
N GLU A 23 -2.57 24.21 18.60
CA GLU A 23 -1.77 25.30 19.18
C GLU A 23 -0.44 25.50 18.42
N PRO A 24 0.20 26.68 18.53
CA PRO A 24 1.50 26.93 17.91
C PRO A 24 2.51 25.82 18.25
N ALA A 25 3.26 25.38 17.24
CA ALA A 25 4.14 24.24 17.33
C ALA A 25 5.14 24.37 18.50
N ASN A 26 5.13 23.39 19.40
CA ASN A 26 6.07 23.29 20.51
C ASN A 26 7.05 22.13 20.25
N PRO A 27 8.35 22.39 20.03
CA PRO A 27 9.33 21.33 19.79
C PRO A 27 9.48 20.32 20.93
N SER A 28 9.04 20.65 22.14
CA SER A 28 9.13 19.78 23.32
C SER A 28 7.94 18.83 23.46
N VAL A 29 6.89 18.98 22.63
CA VAL A 29 5.66 18.18 22.71
C VAL A 29 5.32 17.64 21.33
N THR A 30 5.25 16.31 21.20
CA THR A 30 4.75 15.66 19.99
C THR A 30 3.28 15.31 20.18
N PRO A 31 2.37 15.76 19.31
CA PRO A 31 0.95 15.43 19.43
C PRO A 31 0.74 13.93 19.26
N ASN A 32 -0.19 13.37 20.04
CA ASN A 32 -0.55 11.96 19.98
C ASN A 32 -2.08 11.81 19.86
N PRO A 33 -2.61 11.30 18.75
CA PRO A 33 -1.91 10.78 17.57
C PRO A 33 -1.43 11.89 16.60
N SER A 34 -0.20 11.80 16.12
CA SER A 34 0.28 12.64 15.02
C SER A 34 -0.23 12.06 13.69
N LYS A 35 -1.34 12.60 13.17
CA LYS A 35 -1.93 12.22 11.89
C LYS A 35 -1.44 13.15 10.78
N ALA A 36 -0.95 12.56 9.69
CA ALA A 36 -0.67 13.29 8.46
C ALA A 36 -1.99 13.77 7.81
N PRO A 37 -1.93 14.76 6.90
CA PRO A 37 -3.08 15.12 6.06
C PRO A 37 -3.68 13.90 5.37
N TRP A 38 -4.99 13.90 5.15
CA TRP A 38 -5.74 12.70 4.71
C TRP A 38 -5.21 12.05 3.42
N TYR A 39 -4.67 12.85 2.50
CA TYR A 39 -4.08 12.37 1.24
C TYR A 39 -2.73 11.65 1.43
N PHE A 40 -2.08 11.82 2.58
CA PHE A 40 -0.88 11.08 3.00
C PHE A 40 -1.16 9.96 4.01
N LEU A 41 -2.37 9.87 4.57
CA LEU A 41 -2.70 8.84 5.57
C LEU A 41 -2.53 7.42 5.01
N GLY A 42 -2.76 7.20 3.72
CA GLY A 42 -2.48 5.91 3.09
C GLY A 42 -1.00 5.52 3.19
N LEU A 43 -0.08 6.47 2.98
CA LEU A 43 1.36 6.25 3.14
C LEU A 43 1.76 6.07 4.60
N GLN A 44 1.16 6.85 5.50
CA GLN A 44 1.42 6.73 6.93
C GLN A 44 1.01 5.35 7.44
N GLU A 45 -0.14 4.85 6.97
CA GLU A 45 -0.62 3.50 7.31
C GLU A 45 0.32 2.42 6.76
N MET A 46 0.95 2.63 5.61
CA MET A 46 1.96 1.70 5.06
C MET A 46 3.20 1.52 5.96
N LEU A 47 3.54 2.51 6.79
CA LEU A 47 4.65 2.43 7.77
C LEU A 47 4.41 1.40 8.87
N VAL A 48 3.16 0.95 9.06
CA VAL A 48 2.84 -0.13 10.01
C VAL A 48 3.30 -1.49 9.47
N TYR A 49 3.33 -1.64 8.14
CA TYR A 49 3.59 -2.91 7.47
C TYR A 49 5.03 -3.01 6.92
N PHE A 50 5.65 -1.87 6.61
CA PHE A 50 6.97 -1.79 6.00
C PHE A 50 7.88 -0.80 6.74
N ASP A 51 9.18 -1.00 6.61
CA ASP A 51 10.15 -0.02 7.10
C ASP A 51 10.08 1.30 6.30
N PRO A 52 10.55 2.43 6.89
CA PRO A 52 10.35 3.77 6.32
C PRO A 52 10.86 3.96 4.89
N TRP A 53 11.94 3.28 4.50
CA TRP A 53 12.49 3.39 3.13
C TRP A 53 11.55 2.77 2.08
N MET A 54 10.90 1.64 2.40
CA MET A 54 9.96 0.97 1.50
C MET A 54 8.64 1.75 1.41
N ALA A 55 8.03 2.05 2.55
CA ALA A 55 6.73 2.75 2.59
C ALA A 55 6.84 4.23 2.18
N GLY A 56 7.95 4.91 2.53
CA GLY A 56 8.12 6.34 2.30
C GLY A 56 8.75 6.70 0.96
N VAL A 57 9.55 5.82 0.34
CA VAL A 57 10.29 6.14 -0.89
C VAL A 57 9.98 5.18 -2.03
N VAL A 58 10.24 3.88 -1.84
CA VAL A 58 10.17 2.91 -2.94
C VAL A 58 8.74 2.72 -3.44
N LEU A 59 7.79 2.36 -2.57
CA LEU A 59 6.41 2.09 -2.97
C LEU A 59 5.71 3.34 -3.56
N PRO A 60 5.82 4.55 -2.98
CA PRO A 60 5.29 5.76 -3.60
C PRO A 60 5.87 6.04 -4.99
N THR A 61 7.18 5.86 -5.14
CA THR A 61 7.87 6.04 -6.43
C THR A 61 7.37 5.02 -7.45
N LEU A 62 7.22 3.76 -7.07
CA LEU A 62 6.67 2.71 -7.93
C LEU A 62 5.21 2.96 -8.30
N ILE A 63 4.39 3.55 -7.42
CA ILE A 63 3.03 3.96 -7.74
C ILE A 63 3.05 5.05 -8.82
N ILE A 64 3.83 6.12 -8.62
CA ILE A 64 3.89 7.24 -9.56
C ILE A 64 4.45 6.79 -10.92
N VAL A 65 5.60 6.10 -10.93
CA VAL A 65 6.21 5.57 -12.16
C VAL A 65 5.31 4.53 -12.82
N GLY A 66 4.66 3.67 -12.04
CA GLY A 66 3.72 2.68 -12.54
C GLY A 66 2.52 3.32 -13.25
N LEU A 67 1.96 4.40 -12.68
CA LEU A 67 0.87 5.17 -13.31
C LEU A 67 1.33 5.85 -14.61
N MET A 68 2.53 6.45 -14.62
CA MET A 68 3.12 7.02 -15.84
C MET A 68 3.44 5.96 -16.91
N ALA A 69 3.71 4.72 -16.49
CA ALA A 69 4.00 3.61 -17.39
C ALA A 69 2.75 3.01 -18.06
N ILE A 70 1.53 3.26 -17.53
CA ILE A 70 0.25 2.73 -18.07
C ILE A 70 0.13 2.85 -19.59
N PRO A 71 0.32 4.03 -20.23
CA PRO A 71 0.18 4.17 -21.68
C PRO A 71 1.18 3.34 -22.48
N TYR A 72 2.30 2.93 -21.89
CA TYR A 72 3.34 2.13 -22.56
C TYR A 72 3.19 0.63 -22.35
N ILE A 73 2.56 0.22 -21.24
CA ILE A 73 2.33 -1.20 -20.89
C ILE A 73 0.96 -1.71 -21.37
N ASP A 74 -0.05 -0.85 -21.51
CA ASP A 74 -1.36 -1.22 -22.04
C ASP A 74 -1.41 -1.04 -23.56
N VAL A 75 -1.33 -2.16 -24.28
CA VAL A 75 -1.35 -2.21 -25.74
C VAL A 75 -2.77 -2.34 -26.32
N ASN A 76 -3.81 -2.44 -25.49
CA ASN A 76 -5.16 -2.67 -25.97
C ASN A 76 -5.80 -1.37 -26.50
N PRO A 77 -6.07 -1.23 -27.81
CA PRO A 77 -6.63 0.00 -28.36
C PRO A 77 -8.13 0.17 -28.06
N LYS A 78 -8.82 -0.91 -27.68
CA LYS A 78 -10.27 -0.89 -27.39
C LYS A 78 -10.54 -0.17 -26.07
N GLY A 79 -11.64 0.59 -25.99
CA GLY A 79 -12.01 1.34 -24.78
C GLY A 79 -11.25 2.67 -24.61
N ASN A 80 -10.65 3.18 -25.69
CA ASN A 80 -10.08 4.53 -25.72
C ASN A 80 -11.17 5.52 -26.15
N GLY A 81 -11.47 6.52 -25.32
CA GLY A 81 -12.49 7.54 -25.60
C GLY A 81 -13.95 7.14 -25.31
N TYR A 82 -14.22 5.90 -24.86
CA TYR A 82 -15.55 5.47 -24.43
C TYR A 82 -15.47 4.49 -23.25
N TYR A 83 -16.45 4.52 -22.35
CA TYR A 83 -16.48 3.65 -21.17
C TYR A 83 -16.94 2.25 -21.57
N THR A 84 -16.08 1.24 -21.41
CA THR A 84 -16.46 -0.17 -21.62
C THR A 84 -15.74 -1.10 -20.63
N PHE A 85 -16.53 -1.74 -19.77
CA PHE A 85 -16.00 -2.69 -18.81
C PHE A 85 -15.55 -4.00 -19.47
N LYS A 86 -16.30 -4.49 -20.47
CA LYS A 86 -16.10 -5.83 -21.04
C LYS A 86 -14.74 -6.01 -21.72
N ASP A 87 -14.23 -4.98 -22.40
CA ASP A 87 -13.00 -5.03 -23.19
C ASP A 87 -11.72 -4.76 -22.37
N ARG A 88 -11.84 -4.16 -21.18
CA ARG A 88 -10.71 -3.78 -20.31
C ARG A 88 -10.85 -4.28 -18.86
N ARG A 89 -11.57 -5.38 -18.65
CA ARG A 89 -11.87 -5.92 -17.29
C ARG A 89 -10.64 -5.99 -16.41
N PHE A 90 -9.52 -6.54 -16.91
CA PHE A 90 -8.30 -6.67 -16.12
C PHE A 90 -7.75 -5.32 -15.67
N ALA A 91 -7.62 -4.34 -16.59
CA ALA A 91 -7.06 -3.02 -16.26
C ALA A 91 -7.98 -2.27 -15.28
N ILE A 92 -9.28 -2.28 -15.53
CA ILE A 92 -10.28 -1.61 -14.68
C ILE A 92 -10.33 -2.24 -13.29
N LEU A 93 -10.39 -3.58 -13.20
CA LEU A 93 -10.43 -4.27 -11.91
C LEU A 93 -9.13 -4.06 -11.12
N THR A 94 -7.98 -4.12 -11.78
CA THR A 94 -6.68 -3.88 -11.12
C THR A 94 -6.60 -2.46 -10.59
N PHE A 95 -7.05 -1.47 -11.36
CA PHE A 95 -7.07 -0.07 -10.94
C PHE A 95 -8.05 0.17 -9.79
N LEU A 96 -9.29 -0.31 -9.90
CA LEU A 96 -10.29 -0.17 -8.83
C LEU A 96 -9.87 -0.90 -7.56
N PHE A 97 -9.23 -2.06 -7.68
CA PHE A 97 -8.67 -2.75 -6.53
C PHE A 97 -7.53 -1.95 -5.89
N GLY A 98 -6.52 -1.54 -6.66
CA GLY A 98 -5.38 -0.79 -6.13
C GLY A 98 -5.76 0.57 -5.53
N PHE A 99 -6.62 1.31 -6.20
CA PHE A 99 -7.04 2.65 -5.75
C PHE A 99 -8.18 2.59 -4.73
N LEU A 100 -9.32 2.01 -5.10
CA LEU A 100 -10.54 2.09 -4.29
C LEU A 100 -10.50 1.10 -3.13
N VAL A 101 -10.03 -0.14 -3.35
CA VAL A 101 -10.01 -1.16 -2.30
C VAL A 101 -8.78 -1.05 -1.42
N LEU A 102 -7.57 -0.82 -1.96
CA LEU A 102 -6.37 -0.73 -1.14
C LEU A 102 -6.11 0.69 -0.65
N TRP A 103 -5.94 1.66 -1.54
CA TRP A 103 -5.50 3.00 -1.15
C TRP A 103 -6.53 3.74 -0.28
N VAL A 104 -7.79 3.82 -0.74
CA VAL A 104 -8.86 4.48 0.03
C VAL A 104 -9.12 3.75 1.35
N TRP A 105 -9.00 2.43 1.38
CA TRP A 105 -9.12 1.67 2.62
C TRP A 105 -8.03 2.04 3.63
N LEU A 106 -6.76 2.15 3.21
CA LEU A 106 -5.66 2.59 4.08
C LEU A 106 -5.93 4.00 4.63
N VAL A 107 -6.48 4.91 3.82
CA VAL A 107 -6.88 6.25 4.28
C VAL A 107 -8.01 6.17 5.31
N ILE A 108 -9.04 5.34 5.09
CA ILE A 108 -10.13 5.12 6.04
C ILE A 108 -9.59 4.57 7.36
N GLN A 109 -8.69 3.58 7.31
CA GLN A 109 -8.05 3.02 8.50
C GLN A 109 -7.26 4.09 9.27
N GLY A 110 -6.40 4.85 8.59
CA GLY A 110 -5.63 5.93 9.19
C GLY A 110 -6.51 7.05 9.79
N THR A 111 -7.64 7.35 9.16
CA THR A 111 -8.52 8.43 9.60
C THR A 111 -9.33 8.02 10.82
N PHE A 112 -10.05 6.90 10.72
CA PHE A 112 -11.12 6.54 11.67
C PHE A 112 -10.74 5.43 12.65
N MET A 113 -9.78 4.56 12.30
CA MET A 113 -9.46 3.36 13.08
C MET A 113 -8.14 3.48 13.84
N ARG A 114 -7.28 4.46 13.49
CA ARG A 114 -6.04 4.76 14.21
C ARG A 114 -6.27 5.78 15.32
N GLY A 115 -6.04 5.35 16.55
CA GLY A 115 -6.17 6.15 17.78
C GLY A 115 -4.82 6.47 18.43
N PRO A 116 -4.79 6.75 19.75
CA PRO A 116 -3.57 7.06 20.49
C PRO A 116 -2.47 6.00 20.31
N GLY A 117 -1.23 6.44 20.12
CA GLY A 117 -0.07 5.58 19.87
C GLY A 117 -0.07 4.91 18.48
N TRP A 118 -0.91 5.38 17.56
CA TRP A 118 -1.19 4.71 16.28
C TRP A 118 -1.75 3.29 16.45
N ASN A 119 -2.37 3.00 17.60
CA ASN A 119 -3.02 1.72 17.84
C ASN A 119 -4.29 1.59 17.00
N PHE A 120 -4.61 0.35 16.65
CA PHE A 120 -5.84 0.03 15.94
C PHE A 120 -7.00 -0.10 16.93
N PHE A 121 -8.08 0.61 16.64
CA PHE A 121 -9.35 0.56 17.36
C PHE A 121 -10.47 0.25 16.36
N MET A 122 -11.37 -0.65 16.77
CA MET A 122 -12.53 -0.95 15.96
C MET A 122 -13.53 0.23 16.02
N PRO A 123 -14.40 0.47 15.01
CA PRO A 123 -15.25 1.67 14.99
C PRO A 123 -16.21 1.81 16.18
N TRP A 124 -16.48 0.72 16.89
CA TRP A 124 -17.31 0.69 18.10
C TRP A 124 -16.50 0.68 19.40
N GLU A 125 -15.17 0.61 19.33
CA GLU A 125 -14.28 0.60 20.49
C GLU A 125 -13.94 2.04 20.90
N LYS A 126 -14.01 2.33 22.20
CA LYS A 126 -13.59 3.64 22.71
C LYS A 126 -12.07 3.74 22.69
N TRP A 127 -11.55 4.91 22.32
CA TRP A 127 -10.11 5.15 22.31
C TRP A 127 -9.61 5.35 23.73
N ASP A 128 -8.85 4.37 24.22
CA ASP A 128 -8.16 4.44 25.50
C ASP A 128 -6.74 4.99 25.30
N PRO A 129 -6.41 6.18 25.84
CA PRO A 129 -5.07 6.77 25.75
C PRO A 129 -3.97 5.93 26.40
N HIS A 130 -4.31 5.07 27.35
CA HIS A 130 -3.36 4.24 28.10
C HIS A 130 -3.17 2.84 27.50
N LYS A 131 -3.83 2.54 26.39
CA LYS A 131 -3.66 1.27 25.68
C LYS A 131 -2.27 1.20 25.05
N ILE A 132 -1.39 0.40 25.66
CA ILE A 132 -0.06 0.09 25.13
C ILE A 132 -0.12 -1.33 24.55
N VAL A 133 -0.26 -1.44 23.23
CA VAL A 133 -0.19 -2.73 22.55
C VAL A 133 1.25 -2.96 22.14
N ALA A 134 1.92 -3.91 22.79
CA ALA A 134 3.22 -4.36 22.34
C ALA A 134 3.06 -5.13 21.02
N LEU A 135 3.30 -4.46 19.90
CA LEU A 135 3.45 -5.11 18.59
C LEU A 135 4.76 -5.89 18.61
N THR A 136 4.70 -7.15 19.06
CA THR A 136 5.83 -8.07 19.01
C THR A 136 6.17 -8.34 17.55
N ASN A 137 7.31 -7.84 17.10
CA ASN A 137 7.76 -8.06 15.73
C ASN A 137 8.30 -9.48 15.63
N VAL A 138 7.68 -10.29 14.78
CA VAL A 138 8.13 -11.65 14.47
C VAL A 138 8.76 -11.67 13.08
N ASP A 139 9.90 -12.34 12.96
CA ASP A 139 10.54 -12.57 11.67
C ASP A 139 9.98 -13.85 11.06
N LEU A 140 9.60 -13.79 9.79
CA LEU A 140 9.04 -14.93 9.07
C LEU A 140 9.98 -16.15 9.08
N PRO A 141 11.31 -16.02 8.83
CA PRO A 141 12.21 -17.17 8.92
C PRO A 141 12.28 -17.77 10.32
N TYR A 142 12.12 -16.95 11.37
CA TYR A 142 12.16 -17.41 12.75
C TYR A 142 10.96 -18.33 13.07
N LEU A 143 9.79 -18.05 12.49
CA LEU A 143 8.58 -18.88 12.62
C LEU A 143 8.77 -20.29 12.04
N PHE A 144 9.62 -20.44 11.02
CA PHE A 144 9.98 -21.74 10.44
C PHE A 144 11.19 -22.41 11.12
N GLY A 145 11.67 -21.86 12.25
CA GLY A 145 12.76 -22.43 13.04
C GLY A 145 14.16 -22.06 12.58
N PHE A 146 14.31 -21.19 11.57
CA PHE A 146 15.62 -20.72 11.16
C PHE A 146 16.17 -19.70 12.17
N ARG A 147 17.22 -20.07 12.90
CA ARG A 147 17.88 -19.20 13.90
C ARG A 147 19.23 -18.63 13.45
N GLY A 148 19.86 -19.25 12.45
CA GLY A 148 21.13 -18.78 11.91
C GLY A 148 20.94 -17.66 10.88
N TYR A 149 21.76 -16.62 10.95
CA TYR A 149 21.69 -15.45 10.06
C TYR A 149 21.59 -15.82 8.57
N TRP A 150 22.51 -16.65 8.07
CA TRP A 150 22.53 -17.06 6.66
C TRP A 150 21.31 -17.88 6.25
N ALA A 151 20.78 -18.71 7.16
CA ALA A 151 19.58 -19.50 6.89
C ALA A 151 18.34 -18.60 6.81
N GLN A 152 18.24 -17.60 7.68
CA GLN A 152 17.16 -16.62 7.64
C GLN A 152 17.21 -15.78 6.37
N ALA A 153 18.40 -15.29 5.99
CA ALA A 153 18.59 -14.51 4.77
C ALA A 153 18.23 -15.33 3.52
N ALA A 154 18.72 -16.58 3.42
CA ALA A 154 18.43 -17.46 2.30
C ALA A 154 16.92 -17.76 2.19
N PHE A 155 16.25 -18.03 3.31
CA PHE A 155 14.82 -18.28 3.32
C PHE A 155 14.00 -17.04 2.94
N GLY A 156 14.35 -15.86 3.48
CA GLY A 156 13.70 -14.60 3.12
C GLY A 156 13.85 -14.25 1.63
N ILE A 157 15.06 -14.41 1.08
CA ILE A 157 15.32 -14.22 -0.35
C ILE A 157 14.52 -15.23 -1.17
N PHE A 158 14.51 -16.50 -0.76
CA PHE A 158 13.72 -17.53 -1.43
C PHE A 158 12.23 -17.18 -1.46
N CYS A 159 11.64 -16.73 -0.34
CA CYS A 159 10.25 -16.30 -0.28
C CYS A 159 9.96 -15.14 -1.23
N ILE A 160 10.83 -14.13 -1.29
CA ILE A 160 10.68 -12.98 -2.17
C ILE A 160 10.79 -13.40 -3.64
N VAL A 161 11.80 -14.20 -4.00
CA VAL A 161 11.99 -14.70 -5.36
C VAL A 161 10.81 -15.58 -5.77
N ALA A 162 10.37 -16.48 -4.91
CA ALA A 162 9.20 -17.34 -5.15
C ALA A 162 7.95 -16.49 -5.40
N TRP A 163 7.73 -15.45 -4.61
CA TRP A 163 6.62 -14.50 -4.80
C TRP A 163 6.66 -13.88 -6.20
N TYR A 164 7.76 -13.22 -6.57
CA TYR A 164 7.88 -12.56 -7.87
C TYR A 164 7.94 -13.53 -9.05
N ALA A 165 8.33 -14.79 -8.84
CA ALA A 165 8.38 -15.81 -9.89
C ALA A 165 7.01 -16.40 -10.24
N THR A 166 6.01 -16.32 -9.35
CA THR A 166 4.67 -16.93 -9.58
C THR A 166 4.03 -16.55 -10.92
N ILE A 167 3.91 -15.25 -11.21
CA ILE A 167 3.28 -14.75 -12.44
C ILE A 167 4.16 -15.01 -13.69
N PRO A 168 5.48 -14.75 -13.68
CA PRO A 168 6.38 -15.14 -14.78
C PRO A 168 6.39 -16.66 -15.09
N ILE A 169 6.28 -17.54 -14.09
CA ILE A 169 6.19 -18.99 -14.32
C ILE A 169 4.86 -19.33 -14.99
N TRP A 170 3.75 -18.77 -14.49
CA TRP A 170 2.44 -18.93 -15.12
C TRP A 170 2.42 -18.42 -16.57
N TYR A 171 3.20 -17.38 -16.86
CA TYR A 171 3.39 -16.81 -18.19
C TYR A 171 4.13 -17.73 -19.17
N VAL A 172 5.23 -18.37 -18.75
CA VAL A 172 5.93 -19.36 -19.59
C VAL A 172 5.02 -20.53 -19.93
N TRP A 173 4.15 -20.91 -18.99
CA TRP A 173 3.16 -21.96 -19.20
C TRP A 173 2.07 -21.56 -20.21
N ARG A 174 1.66 -20.28 -20.25
CA ARG A 174 0.56 -19.76 -21.10
C ARG A 174 1.06 -18.94 -22.31
N ARG A 175 1.82 -19.59 -23.20
CA ARG A 175 2.53 -18.98 -24.35
C ARG A 175 1.72 -18.04 -25.26
N SER A 176 0.41 -18.16 -25.34
CA SER A 176 -0.43 -17.26 -26.15
C SER A 176 -0.47 -15.81 -25.64
N THR A 177 -0.27 -15.61 -24.33
CA THR A 177 -0.28 -14.26 -23.71
C THR A 177 1.05 -13.54 -23.95
N LEU A 178 2.13 -14.32 -24.13
CA LEU A 178 3.51 -13.90 -24.42
C LEU A 178 3.61 -13.12 -25.73
N VAL A 179 3.07 -13.72 -26.80
CA VAL A 179 3.20 -13.22 -28.18
C VAL A 179 2.46 -11.89 -28.37
N ASN A 180 1.36 -11.66 -27.66
CA ASN A 180 0.51 -10.48 -27.88
C ASN A 180 1.01 -9.21 -27.19
N VAL A 181 1.76 -9.31 -26.09
CA VAL A 181 2.16 -8.15 -25.26
C VAL A 181 3.66 -7.85 -25.35
N GLY A 182 4.48 -8.88 -25.57
CA GLY A 182 5.94 -8.79 -25.53
C GLY A 182 6.51 -8.95 -24.11
N PHE A 183 7.75 -9.45 -24.05
CA PHE A 183 8.41 -9.84 -22.79
C PHE A 183 8.57 -8.69 -21.81
N ALA A 184 9.16 -7.56 -22.24
CA ALA A 184 9.48 -6.44 -21.36
C ALA A 184 8.23 -5.80 -20.71
N ARG A 185 7.17 -5.57 -21.50
CA ARG A 185 5.91 -5.00 -21.00
C ARG A 185 5.23 -5.92 -20.02
N TYR A 186 5.24 -7.23 -20.29
CA TYR A 186 4.69 -8.21 -19.37
C TYR A 186 5.49 -8.28 -18.07
N ALA A 187 6.82 -8.34 -18.15
CA ALA A 187 7.69 -8.37 -16.97
C ALA A 187 7.44 -7.15 -16.06
N LEU A 188 7.36 -5.94 -16.65
CA LEU A 188 7.04 -4.72 -15.91
C LEU A 188 5.64 -4.78 -15.29
N LYS A 189 4.63 -5.20 -16.06
CA LYS A 189 3.25 -5.34 -15.56
C LYS A 189 3.15 -6.35 -14.41
N SER A 190 3.81 -7.48 -14.53
CA SER A 190 3.87 -8.53 -13.51
C SER A 190 4.60 -8.04 -12.26
N PHE A 191 5.73 -7.35 -12.42
CA PHE A 191 6.46 -6.75 -11.30
C PHE A 191 5.60 -5.75 -10.52
N LEU A 192 4.96 -4.79 -11.21
CA LEU A 192 4.09 -3.79 -10.58
C LEU A 192 2.90 -4.45 -9.88
N PHE A 193 2.25 -5.42 -10.55
CA PHE A 193 1.13 -6.15 -9.97
C PHE A 193 1.53 -6.99 -8.75
N MET A 194 2.64 -7.72 -8.82
CA MET A 194 3.14 -8.51 -7.69
C MET A 194 3.59 -7.64 -6.52
N THR A 195 4.11 -6.44 -6.79
CA THR A 195 4.45 -5.47 -5.73
C THR A 195 3.18 -4.97 -5.03
N MET A 196 2.14 -4.62 -5.79
CA MET A 196 0.83 -4.23 -5.24
C MET A 196 0.21 -5.36 -4.41
N MET A 197 0.21 -6.59 -4.92
CA MET A 197 -0.27 -7.75 -4.16
C MET A 197 0.63 -8.08 -2.96
N GLY A 198 1.93 -7.76 -3.04
CA GLY A 198 2.88 -7.93 -1.96
C GLY A 198 2.55 -7.05 -0.75
N LEU A 199 2.02 -5.84 -0.98
CA LEU A 199 1.48 -4.99 0.07
C LEU A 199 0.30 -5.67 0.78
N VAL A 200 -0.64 -6.24 0.03
CA VAL A 200 -1.78 -6.98 0.60
C VAL A 200 -1.30 -8.19 1.40
N ALA A 201 -0.38 -8.97 0.85
CA ALA A 201 0.19 -10.13 1.54
C ALA A 201 0.87 -9.70 2.85
N LYS A 202 1.64 -8.61 2.83
CA LYS A 202 2.28 -8.03 4.02
C LYS A 202 1.28 -7.57 5.07
N MET A 203 0.19 -6.92 4.67
CA MET A 203 -0.89 -6.54 5.58
C MET A 203 -1.50 -7.77 6.27
N LEU A 204 -1.80 -8.83 5.50
CA LEU A 204 -2.34 -10.07 6.05
C LEU A 204 -1.37 -10.77 7.00
N LEU A 205 -0.08 -10.83 6.65
CA LEU A 205 0.96 -11.40 7.51
C LEU A 205 1.12 -10.60 8.81
N ARG A 206 1.05 -9.27 8.73
CA ARG A 206 1.14 -8.39 9.90
C ARG A 206 -0.07 -8.54 10.81
N ILE A 207 -1.28 -8.55 10.27
CA ILE A 207 -2.52 -8.65 11.05
C ILE A 207 -2.73 -10.06 11.62
N GLY A 208 -2.44 -11.10 10.84
CA GLY A 208 -2.69 -12.49 11.24
C GLY A 208 -1.60 -13.09 12.13
N PHE A 209 -0.32 -12.75 11.89
CA PHE A 209 0.81 -13.44 12.51
C PHE A 209 1.83 -12.47 13.16
N ASN A 210 1.56 -11.16 13.19
CA ASN A 210 2.49 -10.13 13.67
C ASN A 210 3.87 -10.15 12.99
N ILE A 211 3.93 -10.66 11.75
CA ILE A 211 5.18 -10.77 11.01
C ILE A 211 5.58 -9.38 10.54
N LYS A 212 6.74 -8.89 11.00
CA LYS A 212 7.29 -7.61 10.53
C LYS A 212 8.24 -7.80 9.38
N TYR A 213 9.13 -8.78 9.45
CA TYR A 213 10.21 -8.94 8.48
C TYR A 213 10.14 -10.31 7.79
N ILE A 214 10.19 -10.27 6.47
CA ILE A 214 10.32 -11.42 5.57
C ILE A 214 11.81 -11.64 5.28
N LEU A 215 12.56 -10.56 5.06
CA LEU A 215 14.00 -10.58 4.88
C LEU A 215 14.64 -9.63 5.90
N VAL A 216 15.65 -10.13 6.60
CA VAL A 216 16.45 -9.36 7.56
C VAL A 216 17.91 -9.41 7.11
N LEU A 217 18.45 -8.26 6.72
CA LEU A 217 19.86 -8.05 6.40
C LEU A 217 20.40 -6.87 7.24
N PRO A 218 21.71 -6.76 7.49
CA PRO A 218 22.28 -5.75 8.38
C PRO A 218 21.95 -4.30 7.96
N TRP A 219 21.71 -4.08 6.67
CA TRP A 219 21.39 -2.78 6.09
C TRP A 219 19.99 -2.71 5.46
N LEU A 220 19.26 -3.83 5.37
CA LEU A 220 18.01 -3.91 4.61
C LEU A 220 17.05 -4.91 5.21
N ASN A 221 15.88 -4.42 5.60
CA ASN A 221 14.78 -5.27 6.05
C ASN A 221 13.56 -5.05 5.16
N ILE A 222 12.91 -6.15 4.78
CA ILE A 222 11.70 -6.16 3.95
C ILE A 222 10.58 -6.86 4.67
#